data_AF-A0A2S7JBC5-F1
#
_entry.id   AF-A0A2S7JBC5-F1
#
_cell.length_a   1.000
_cell.length_b   1.000
_cell.length_c   1.000
_cell.angle_alpha   90.00
_cell.angle_beta   90.00
_cell.angle_gamma   90.00
#
_symmetry.space_group_name_H-M   'P 1'
#
loop_
_entity.id
_entity.type
_entity.pdbx_description
1 polymer ?
#
loop_
_entity_poly.entity_id
_entity_poly.type
_entity_poly.pdbx_seq_one_letter_code
_entity_poly.pdbx_strand_id
1 'polypeptide(L)'
;MTQKVYKCGSSYSQIPCPDGVAVEASDTRTSAQKTAANQTSKSQAKQAQVLEKERLKDEAQARAAGQALAKAHSKKDPTDSKPAAKKKSKEPEYFTAKPVPAPKN
;
A
#
# COMPACT_ATOMS: atom_id res chain seq x y z
N MET A 1 22.80 -23.76 -13.50
CA MET A 1 22.16 -24.85 -14.27
C MET A 1 22.10 -24.42 -15.71
N THR A 2 22.41 -25.30 -16.66
CA THR A 2 22.40 -24.95 -18.08
C THR A 2 21.12 -25.46 -18.72
N GLN A 3 20.39 -24.56 -19.37
CA GLN A 3 19.15 -24.87 -20.08
C GLN A 3 19.46 -24.88 -21.58
N LYS A 4 19.17 -25.98 -22.25
CA LYS A 4 19.27 -26.04 -23.72
C LYS A 4 18.12 -25.25 -24.33
N VAL A 5 18.46 -24.20 -25.06
CA VAL A 5 17.51 -23.37 -25.80
C VAL A 5 17.96 -23.32 -27.25
N TYR A 6 17.05 -23.50 -28.20
CA TYR A 6 17.33 -23.45 -29.63
C TYR A 6 16.83 -22.12 -30.19
N LYS A 7 17.67 -21.43 -30.96
CA LYS A 7 17.27 -20.24 -31.70
C LYS A 7 16.76 -20.65 -33.07
N CYS A 8 15.46 -20.53 -33.28
CA CYS A 8 14.76 -20.91 -34.50
C CYS A 8 14.41 -19.64 -35.29
N GLY A 9 15.34 -19.18 -36.14
CA GLY A 9 15.22 -17.89 -36.83
C GLY A 9 15.23 -16.71 -35.83
N SER A 10 14.06 -16.09 -35.62
CA SER A 10 13.89 -14.92 -34.73
C SER A 10 13.33 -15.27 -33.34
N SER A 11 12.96 -16.53 -33.09
CA SER A 11 12.39 -16.98 -31.82
C SER A 11 13.30 -17.99 -31.10
N TYR A 12 13.10 -18.13 -29.79
CA TYR A 12 13.79 -19.11 -28.96
C TYR A 12 12.81 -20.18 -28.50
N SER A 13 13.22 -21.45 -28.57
CA SER A 13 12.41 -22.62 -28.22
C SER A 13 13.21 -23.58 -27.35
N GLN A 14 12.55 -24.33 -26.46
CA GLN A 14 13.17 -25.45 -25.73
C GLN A 14 13.13 -26.76 -26.54
N ILE A 15 12.36 -26.78 -27.62
CA ILE A 15 12.25 -27.91 -28.55
C ILE A 15 13.23 -27.66 -29.71
N PRO A 16 14.03 -28.67 -30.13
CA PRO A 16 14.91 -28.54 -31.28
C PRO A 16 14.11 -28.23 -32.55
N CYS A 17 14.61 -27.28 -33.35
CA CYS A 17 14.06 -26.94 -34.65
C CYS A 17 14.99 -27.45 -35.75
N PRO A 18 14.47 -27.79 -36.95
CA PRO A 18 15.28 -28.34 -38.04
C PRO A 18 16.48 -27.46 -38.42
N ASP A 19 16.32 -26.13 -38.40
CA ASP A 19 17.40 -25.15 -38.64
C ASP A 19 17.83 -24.40 -37.37
N GLY A 20 17.50 -24.93 -36.19
CA GLY A 20 17.69 -24.26 -34.91
C GLY A 20 19.13 -24.36 -34.41
N VAL A 21 19.74 -23.22 -34.07
CA VAL A 21 21.08 -23.20 -33.44
C VAL A 21 20.93 -23.43 -31.93
N ALA A 22 21.66 -24.40 -31.38
CA ALA A 22 21.70 -24.62 -29.94
C ALA A 22 22.42 -23.47 -29.23
N VAL A 23 21.74 -22.88 -28.26
CA VAL A 23 22.21 -21.83 -27.37
C VAL A 23 22.20 -22.38 -25.95
N GLU A 24 23.38 -22.48 -25.36
CA GLU A 24 23.54 -22.88 -23.96
C GLU A 24 23.25 -21.68 -23.07
N ALA A 25 22.01 -21.58 -22.58
CA ALA A 25 21.63 -20.56 -21.63
C ALA A 25 22.09 -21.00 -20.22
N SER A 26 23.17 -20.39 -19.73
CA SER A 26 23.70 -20.67 -18.40
C SER A 26 23.14 -19.68 -17.37
N ASP A 27 22.58 -20.21 -16.29
CA ASP A 27 22.23 -19.42 -15.11
C ASP A 27 23.43 -19.36 -14.16
N THR A 28 24.00 -18.16 -14.00
CA THR A 28 25.16 -17.89 -13.12
C THR A 28 24.79 -17.84 -11.64
N ARG A 29 23.49 -17.87 -11.30
CA ARG A 29 23.06 -17.84 -9.90
C ARG A 29 23.43 -19.12 -9.19
N THR A 30 24.02 -18.97 -8.01
CA THR A 30 24.43 -20.11 -7.18
C THR A 30 23.25 -20.65 -6.37
N SER A 31 23.34 -21.92 -5.93
CA SER A 31 22.34 -22.50 -5.02
C SER A 31 22.23 -21.74 -3.71
N ALA A 32 23.35 -21.21 -3.20
CA ALA A 32 23.39 -20.36 -2.01
C ALA A 32 22.58 -19.07 -2.19
N GLN A 33 22.73 -18.39 -3.34
CA GLN A 33 21.95 -17.19 -3.66
C GLN A 33 20.45 -17.48 -3.74
N LYS A 34 20.08 -18.62 -4.34
CA LYS A 34 18.68 -19.06 -4.39
C LYS A 34 18.11 -19.29 -2.99
N THR A 35 18.87 -19.95 -2.12
CA THR A 35 18.44 -20.22 -0.74
C THR A 35 18.30 -18.94 0.06
N ALA A 36 19.26 -18.02 -0.03
CA ALA A 36 19.20 -16.72 0.62
C ALA A 36 17.97 -15.92 0.16
N ALA A 37 17.75 -15.81 -1.15
CA ALA A 37 16.58 -15.13 -1.70
C ALA A 37 15.26 -15.76 -1.22
N ASN A 38 15.17 -17.09 -1.19
CA ASN A 38 13.99 -17.78 -0.69
C ASN A 38 13.73 -17.53 0.80
N GLN A 39 14.78 -17.47 1.62
CA GLN A 39 14.63 -17.13 3.04
C GLN A 39 14.14 -15.69 3.22
N THR A 40 14.71 -14.75 2.48
CA THR A 40 14.26 -13.35 2.47
C THR A 40 12.79 -13.25 2.06
N SER A 41 12.38 -13.86 0.95
CA SER A 41 10.98 -13.84 0.51
C SER A 41 10.03 -14.43 1.54
N LYS A 42 10.41 -15.52 2.22
CA LYS A 42 9.61 -16.11 3.31
C LYS A 42 9.48 -15.17 4.49
N SER A 43 10.56 -14.47 4.87
CA SER A 43 10.52 -13.51 5.97
C SER A 43 9.63 -12.30 5.64
N GLN A 44 9.72 -11.76 4.43
CA GLN A 44 8.89 -10.66 3.97
C GLN A 44 7.42 -11.06 3.90
N ALA A 45 7.10 -12.26 3.41
CA ALA A 45 5.73 -12.76 3.38
C ALA A 45 5.11 -12.84 4.78
N LYS A 46 5.90 -13.29 5.78
CA LYS A 46 5.43 -13.31 7.18
C LYS A 46 5.19 -11.90 7.72
N GLN A 47 6.12 -10.98 7.48
CA GLN A 47 5.97 -9.58 7.90
C GLN A 47 4.72 -8.94 7.27
N ALA A 48 4.51 -9.15 5.98
CA ALA A 48 3.32 -8.67 5.28
C ALA A 48 2.01 -9.18 5.92
N GLN A 49 1.94 -10.47 6.26
CA GLN A 49 0.78 -11.04 6.94
C GLN A 49 0.53 -10.44 8.33
N VAL A 50 1.59 -10.08 9.06
CA VAL A 50 1.45 -9.42 10.36
C VAL A 50 0.86 -8.03 10.18
N LEU A 51 1.43 -7.23 9.26
CA LEU A 51 0.96 -5.88 8.95
C LEU A 51 -0.50 -5.88 8.44
N GLU A 52 -0.87 -6.85 7.62
CA GLU A 52 -2.26 -7.02 7.16
C GLU A 52 -3.20 -7.26 8.34
N LYS A 53 -2.84 -8.15 9.27
CA LYS A 53 -3.65 -8.42 10.46
C LYS A 53 -3.76 -7.20 11.37
N GLU A 54 -2.70 -6.42 11.50
CA GLU A 54 -2.73 -5.16 12.25
C GLU A 54 -3.68 -4.15 11.59
N ARG A 55 -3.54 -3.94 10.28
CA ARG A 55 -4.46 -3.08 9.50
C ARG A 55 -5.92 -3.48 9.69
N LEU A 56 -6.23 -4.78 9.63
CA LEU A 56 -7.59 -5.28 9.82
C LEU A 56 -8.14 -5.01 11.22
N LYS A 57 -7.30 -5.11 12.26
CA LYS A 57 -7.69 -4.79 13.64
C LYS A 57 -7.98 -3.30 13.79
N ASP A 58 -7.11 -2.44 13.27
CA ASP A 58 -7.27 -0.99 13.34
C ASP A 58 -8.52 -0.54 12.59
N GLU A 59 -8.75 -1.09 11.39
CA GLU A 59 -9.97 -0.84 10.63
C GLU A 59 -11.23 -1.29 11.38
N ALA A 60 -11.19 -2.45 12.04
CA ALA A 60 -12.32 -2.93 12.84
C ALA A 60 -12.61 -2.00 14.03
N GLN A 61 -11.56 -1.53 14.73
CA GLN A 61 -11.69 -0.58 15.84
C GLN A 61 -12.24 0.77 15.36
N ALA A 62 -11.70 1.32 14.27
CA ALA A 62 -12.16 2.57 13.68
C ALA A 62 -13.63 2.48 13.23
N ARG A 63 -14.02 1.36 12.61
CA ARG A 63 -15.43 1.10 12.25
C ARG A 63 -16.34 1.01 13.46
N ALA A 64 -15.90 0.38 14.55
CA ALA A 64 -16.69 0.30 15.78
C ALA A 64 -16.86 1.69 16.42
N ALA A 65 -15.79 2.48 16.49
CA ALA A 65 -15.81 3.85 17.00
C ALA A 65 -16.71 4.76 16.16
N GLY A 66 -16.60 4.70 14.83
CA GLY A 66 -17.46 5.45 13.91
C GLY A 66 -18.94 5.08 14.07
N GLN A 67 -19.27 3.80 14.23
CA GLN A 67 -20.65 3.36 14.50
C GLN A 67 -21.16 3.84 15.86
N ALA A 68 -20.33 3.85 16.90
CA ALA A 68 -20.71 4.37 18.21
C ALA A 68 -21.00 5.88 18.15
N LEU A 69 -20.17 6.66 17.46
CA LEU A 69 -20.39 8.08 17.19
C LEU A 69 -21.67 8.32 16.40
N ALA A 70 -21.90 7.59 15.30
CA ALA A 70 -23.12 7.72 14.51
C ALA A 70 -24.37 7.46 15.35
N LYS A 71 -24.38 6.40 16.17
CA LYS A 71 -25.48 6.10 17.11
C LYS A 71 -25.67 7.18 18.17
N ALA A 72 -24.59 7.82 18.64
CA ALA A 72 -24.67 8.91 19.62
C ALA A 72 -25.25 10.20 18.98
N HIS A 73 -24.95 10.46 17.71
CA HIS A 73 -25.51 11.59 16.96
C HIS A 73 -26.98 11.38 16.60
N SER A 74 -27.39 10.18 16.16
CA SER A 74 -28.80 9.88 15.86
C SER A 74 -29.72 9.83 17.09
N LYS A 75 -29.16 9.79 18.31
CA LYS A 75 -29.92 9.95 19.56
C LYS A 75 -30.08 11.41 20.00
N LYS A 76 -29.40 12.34 19.32
CA LYS A 76 -29.45 13.79 19.57
C LYS A 76 -30.10 14.54 18.41
N ASP A 77 -31.07 13.93 17.74
CA ASP A 77 -32.06 14.69 16.98
C ASP A 77 -33.20 15.07 17.93
N PRO A 78 -33.19 16.26 18.57
CA PRO A 78 -34.44 16.86 18.99
C PRO A 78 -35.20 17.18 17.70
N THR A 79 -36.27 16.43 17.48
CA THR A 79 -37.37 16.91 16.67
C THR A 79 -37.81 18.25 17.24
N ASP A 80 -37.94 19.23 16.33
CA ASP A 80 -38.41 20.60 16.53
C ASP A 80 -37.39 21.61 17.09
N SER A 81 -36.64 22.24 16.19
CA SER A 81 -36.10 23.58 16.41
C SER A 81 -36.68 24.54 15.36
N LYS A 82 -37.82 25.12 15.72
CA LYS A 82 -38.34 26.36 15.17
C LYS A 82 -37.22 27.43 15.14
N PRO A 83 -37.02 28.19 14.05
CA PRO A 83 -35.90 29.11 13.94
C PRO A 83 -36.12 30.34 14.83
N ALA A 84 -35.36 30.43 15.92
CA ALA A 84 -35.22 31.64 16.71
C ALA A 84 -34.00 32.44 16.24
N ALA A 85 -34.23 33.72 16.00
CA ALA A 85 -33.35 34.61 15.26
C ALA A 85 -32.10 35.08 16.04
N LYS A 86 -31.00 35.25 15.27
CA LYS A 86 -29.87 36.18 15.45
C LYS A 86 -29.03 36.07 16.73
N LYS A 87 -27.71 35.90 16.54
CA LYS A 87 -26.69 36.96 16.76
C LYS A 87 -25.44 36.63 15.95
N LYS A 88 -25.00 37.59 15.12
CA LYS A 88 -23.74 37.54 14.37
C LYS A 88 -22.57 37.78 15.33
N SER A 89 -21.69 36.81 15.51
CA SER A 89 -20.28 37.08 15.83
C SER A 89 -19.42 36.49 14.73
N LYS A 90 -18.58 37.34 14.13
CA LYS A 90 -17.69 37.00 13.03
C LYS A 90 -16.68 35.94 13.47
N GLU A 91 -16.65 34.82 12.76
CA GLU A 91 -15.54 33.88 12.80
C GLU A 91 -14.54 34.31 11.71
N PRO A 92 -13.21 34.32 11.94
CA PRO A 92 -12.26 34.42 10.85
C PRO A 92 -12.25 33.08 10.10
N GLU A 93 -12.79 33.06 8.89
CA GLU A 93 -12.92 31.85 8.05
C GLU A 93 -11.59 31.25 7.55
N TYR A 94 -10.42 31.77 7.94
CA TYR A 94 -9.13 31.23 7.49
C TYR A 94 -8.05 31.28 8.56
N PHE A 95 -7.39 30.13 8.77
CA PHE A 95 -6.14 30.04 9.50
C PHE A 95 -5.05 30.82 8.73
N THR A 96 -4.70 31.99 9.25
CA THR A 96 -3.60 32.80 8.68
C THR A 96 -2.33 32.51 9.47
N ALA A 97 -1.41 31.74 8.89
CA ALA A 97 -0.08 31.55 9.46
C ALA A 97 0.67 32.89 9.43
N LYS A 98 0.98 33.45 10.60
CA LYS A 98 1.84 34.64 10.70
C LYS A 98 3.28 34.23 10.37
N PRO A 99 3.97 34.89 9.41
CA PRO A 99 5.37 34.61 9.15
C PRO A 99 6.23 35.02 10.35
N VAL A 100 7.21 34.18 10.69
CA VAL A 100 8.21 34.47 11.72
C VAL A 100 9.11 35.61 11.22
N PRO A 101 9.34 36.69 12.00
CA PRO A 101 10.18 37.79 11.56
C PRO A 101 11.63 37.33 11.34
N ALA A 102 12.24 37.78 10.25
CA ALA A 102 13.59 37.43 9.85
C ALA A 102 14.64 37.80 10.93
N PRO A 103 15.70 36.98 11.11
CA PRO A 103 16.77 37.28 12.05
C PRO A 103 17.52 38.53 11.59
N LYS A 104 17.78 39.44 12.55
CA LYS A 104 18.64 40.62 12.34
C LYS A 104 20.08 40.14 12.26
N ASN A 105 20.78 40.52 11.18
CA ASN A 105 22.24 40.41 11.07
C ASN A 105 22.92 41.29 12.12
#